data_AF-A0A840S0C4-F1
#
_entry.id   AF-A0A840S0C4-F1
#
_cell.length_a   1.000
_cell.length_b   1.000
_cell.length_c   1.000
_cell.angle_alpha   90.00
_cell.angle_beta   90.00
_cell.angle_gamma   90.00
#
_symmetry.space_group_name_H-M   'P 1'
#
loop_
_entity.id
_entity.type
_entity.pdbx_description
1 polymer ?
#
loop_
_entity_poly.entity_id
_entity_poly.type
_entity_poly.pdbx_seq_one_letter_code
_entity_poly.pdbx_strand_id
1 'polypeptide(L)'
;MSSFKKHAIASIGLVLSVAAVNALAYTGQNLAGETKITIEQARAIALKTYPGKITDEELEKEKGGSNLRYSFDIKNGKVTQEVGIDAKTGKLLENAPEGPNPD
;
A
#
# COMPACT_ATOMS: atom_id res chain seq x y z
N MET A 1 9.89 38.95 -49.43
CA MET A 1 9.94 37.62 -50.08
C MET A 1 11.25 36.96 -49.66
N SER A 2 11.33 35.76 -49.12
CA SER A 2 10.41 34.62 -49.08
C SER A 2 10.80 33.70 -47.92
N SER A 3 9.78 33.22 -47.22
CA SER A 3 9.80 32.28 -46.12
C SER A 3 10.37 30.91 -46.51
N PHE A 4 11.17 30.28 -45.63
CA PHE A 4 11.32 28.82 -45.57
C PHE A 4 10.98 28.31 -44.17
N LYS A 5 10.09 27.32 -44.15
CA LYS A 5 9.43 26.73 -42.99
C LYS A 5 10.32 25.71 -42.27
N LYS A 6 10.25 25.78 -40.93
CA LYS A 6 10.09 24.69 -39.93
C LYS A 6 11.05 23.51 -39.98
N HIS A 7 11.85 23.35 -38.91
CA HIS A 7 12.03 22.05 -38.23
C HIS A 7 11.89 22.29 -36.72
N ALA A 8 10.80 21.78 -36.14
CA ALA A 8 10.62 21.70 -34.70
C ALA A 8 11.42 20.49 -34.21
N ILE A 9 12.42 20.70 -33.36
CA ILE A 9 13.08 19.61 -32.64
C ILE A 9 12.32 19.43 -31.34
N ALA A 10 11.53 18.37 -31.29
CA ALA A 10 10.89 17.87 -30.09
C ALA A 10 11.97 17.20 -29.23
N SER A 11 12.30 17.77 -28.08
CA SER A 11 13.05 17.08 -27.03
C SER A 11 12.05 16.55 -26.00
N ILE A 12 11.56 15.33 -26.25
CA ILE A 12 10.98 14.47 -25.22
C ILE A 12 12.13 14.12 -24.27
N GLY A 13 12.27 14.87 -23.20
CA GLY A 13 13.09 14.49 -22.06
C GLY A 13 12.30 13.49 -21.21
N LEU A 14 12.31 12.21 -21.58
CA LEU A 14 11.88 11.15 -20.68
C LEU A 14 13.00 10.94 -19.65
N VAL A 15 12.96 11.71 -18.56
CA VAL A 15 13.77 11.38 -17.38
C VAL A 15 13.05 10.23 -16.68
N LEU A 16 13.49 9.00 -16.95
CA LEU A 16 13.15 7.82 -16.14
C LEU A 16 13.82 7.98 -14.77
N SER A 17 13.18 8.70 -13.86
CA SER A 17 13.53 8.64 -12.45
C SER A 17 13.11 7.27 -11.93
N VAL A 18 14.02 6.30 -11.97
CA VAL A 18 13.86 5.05 -11.21
C VAL A 18 14.03 5.43 -9.74
N ALA A 19 12.92 5.77 -9.08
CA ALA A 19 12.88 5.78 -7.64
C ALA A 19 13.18 4.34 -7.20
N ALA A 20 14.35 4.14 -6.59
CA ALA A 20 14.63 2.92 -5.85
C ALA A 20 13.62 2.84 -4.70
N VAL A 21 12.49 2.18 -4.96
CA VAL A 21 11.58 1.76 -3.92
C VAL A 21 12.35 0.74 -3.10
N ASN A 22 12.86 1.19 -1.95
CA ASN A 22 13.24 0.29 -0.88
C ASN A 22 11.95 -0.48 -0.55
N ALA A 23 11.81 -1.67 -1.12
CA ALA A 23 10.79 -2.60 -0.71
C ALA A 23 11.12 -2.95 0.74
N LEU A 24 10.48 -2.27 1.68
CA LEU A 24 10.42 -2.76 3.05
C LEU A 24 9.79 -4.15 2.92
N ALA A 25 10.59 -5.18 3.17
CA ALA A 25 10.10 -6.53 3.18
C ALA A 25 9.13 -6.63 4.36
N TYR A 26 7.86 -6.85 4.06
CA TYR A 26 6.81 -7.09 5.03
C TYR A 26 6.56 -8.59 5.16
N THR A 27 6.07 -9.03 6.32
CA THR A 27 5.76 -10.44 6.56
C THR A 27 4.76 -10.93 5.50
N GLY A 28 5.03 -12.10 4.92
CA GLY A 28 4.13 -12.71 3.93
C GLY A 28 4.19 -12.09 2.52
N GLN A 29 5.24 -11.34 2.19
CA GLN A 29 5.48 -10.84 0.81
C GLN A 29 5.48 -11.96 -0.25
N ASN A 30 5.78 -13.21 0.11
CA ASN A 30 5.64 -14.38 -0.79
C ASN A 30 4.20 -14.61 -1.27
N LEU A 31 3.19 -14.07 -0.59
CA LEU A 31 1.78 -14.13 -0.98
C LEU A 31 1.37 -12.97 -1.90
N ALA A 32 2.25 -12.00 -2.16
CA ALA A 32 1.91 -10.81 -2.96
C ALA A 32 1.41 -11.14 -4.38
N GLY A 33 1.82 -12.28 -4.95
CA GLY A 33 1.31 -12.75 -6.25
C GLY A 33 -0.17 -13.17 -6.23
N GLU A 34 -0.77 -13.37 -5.06
CA GLU A 34 -2.18 -13.74 -4.90
C GLU A 34 -3.11 -12.52 -4.71
N THR A 35 -2.55 -11.32 -4.52
CA THR A 35 -3.33 -10.10 -4.24
C THR A 35 -3.88 -9.45 -5.52
N LYS A 36 -4.86 -8.56 -5.36
CA LYS A 36 -5.37 -7.71 -6.46
C LYS A 36 -5.18 -6.22 -6.21
N ILE A 37 -5.01 -5.83 -4.95
CA ILE A 37 -4.56 -4.50 -4.60
C ILE A 37 -3.12 -4.56 -4.09
N THR A 38 -2.37 -3.50 -4.29
CA THR A 38 -1.00 -3.39 -3.77
C THR A 38 -1.02 -3.04 -2.28
N ILE A 39 0.10 -3.29 -1.59
CA ILE A 39 0.24 -2.89 -0.19
C ILE A 39 0.11 -1.37 -0.02
N GLU A 40 0.54 -0.56 -0.99
CA GLU A 40 0.39 0.90 -0.94
C GLU A 40 -1.07 1.34 -1.02
N GLN A 41 -1.89 0.64 -1.83
CA GLN A 41 -3.33 0.90 -1.89
C GLN A 41 -4.01 0.52 -0.57
N ALA A 42 -3.65 -0.64 -0.02
CA ALA A 42 -4.16 -1.08 1.28
C ALA A 42 -3.74 -0.12 2.40
N ARG A 43 -2.49 0.35 2.40
CA ARG A 43 -1.94 1.35 3.33
C ARG A 43 -2.75 2.65 3.31
N ALA A 44 -3.09 3.14 2.12
CA ALA A 44 -3.90 4.34 1.97
C ALA A 44 -5.32 4.16 2.54
N ILE A 45 -5.93 2.99 2.33
CA ILE A 45 -7.24 2.65 2.90
C ILE A 45 -7.15 2.55 4.43
N ALA A 46 -6.11 1.90 4.94
CA ALA A 46 -5.89 1.72 6.37
C ALA A 46 -5.70 3.07 7.09
N LEU A 47 -4.82 3.94 6.58
CA LEU A 47 -4.59 5.29 7.13
C LEU A 47 -5.81 6.22 7.00
N LYS A 48 -6.66 6.00 6.00
CA LYS A 48 -7.96 6.69 5.90
C LYS A 48 -8.95 6.19 6.95
N THR A 49 -8.91 4.90 7.26
CA THR A 49 -9.78 4.26 8.25
C THR A 49 -9.39 4.65 9.67
N TYR A 50 -8.09 4.64 9.98
CA TYR A 50 -7.54 5.09 11.24
C TYR A 50 -6.27 5.93 11.01
N PRO A 51 -6.35 7.27 11.16
CA PRO A 51 -5.17 8.12 11.01
C PRO A 51 -4.14 7.88 12.11
N GLY A 52 -2.88 7.69 11.71
CA GLY A 52 -1.77 7.50 12.63
C GLY A 52 -0.48 7.16 11.90
N LYS A 53 0.46 6.53 12.61
CA LYS A 53 1.69 6.01 12.05
C LYS A 53 1.60 4.49 11.98
N ILE A 54 1.73 3.93 10.78
CA ILE A 54 1.90 2.49 10.62
C ILE A 54 3.23 2.07 11.26
N THR A 55 3.14 1.13 12.20
CA THR A 55 4.28 0.57 12.93
C THR A 55 4.58 -0.85 12.52
N ASP A 56 3.60 -1.57 11.98
CA ASP A 56 3.79 -2.87 11.35
C ASP A 56 2.85 -3.08 10.16
N GLU A 57 3.27 -3.91 9.22
CA GLU A 57 2.47 -4.28 8.06
C GLU A 57 2.74 -5.73 7.65
N GLU A 58 1.68 -6.51 7.45
CA GLU A 58 1.77 -7.93 7.10
C GLU A 58 0.80 -8.29 5.96
N LEU A 59 1.07 -9.41 5.28
CA LEU A 59 0.15 -10.05 4.34
C LEU A 59 -0.03 -11.52 4.70
N GLU A 60 -1.24 -11.91 5.05
CA GLU A 60 -1.49 -13.21 5.66
C GLU A 60 -2.77 -13.89 5.16
N LYS A 61 -2.84 -15.21 5.39
CA LYS A 61 -4.03 -16.03 5.12
C LYS A 61 -4.82 -16.20 6.41
N GLU A 62 -5.72 -15.25 6.64
CA GLU A 62 -6.62 -15.25 7.79
C GLU A 62 -8.07 -15.48 7.36
N LYS A 63 -8.98 -15.82 8.30
CA LYS A 63 -10.40 -16.02 7.96
C LYS A 63 -11.09 -14.67 7.76
N GLY A 64 -11.79 -14.52 6.64
CA GLY A 64 -12.59 -13.33 6.35
C GLY A 64 -12.36 -12.83 4.92
N GLY A 65 -13.38 -12.24 4.32
CA GLY A 65 -13.33 -11.79 2.94
C GLY A 65 -12.88 -12.90 1.97
N SER A 66 -11.77 -12.67 1.30
CA SER A 66 -11.12 -13.57 0.34
C SER A 66 -10.09 -14.54 0.96
N ASN A 67 -9.99 -14.54 2.28
CA ASN A 67 -8.99 -15.23 3.10
C ASN A 67 -7.54 -14.81 2.82
N LEU A 68 -7.36 -13.55 2.39
CA LEU A 68 -6.07 -12.94 2.19
C LEU A 68 -6.18 -11.48 2.64
N ARG A 69 -5.42 -11.11 3.68
CA ARG A 69 -5.55 -9.85 4.41
C ARG A 69 -4.21 -9.14 4.44
N TYR A 70 -4.21 -7.84 4.15
CA TYR A 70 -3.17 -6.95 4.64
C TYR A 70 -3.54 -6.51 6.04
N SER A 71 -2.68 -6.74 7.03
CA SER A 71 -2.87 -6.21 8.39
C SER A 71 -1.92 -5.04 8.64
N PHE A 72 -2.40 -4.04 9.38
CA PHE A 72 -1.64 -2.84 9.70
C PHE A 72 -1.83 -2.46 11.15
N ASP A 73 -0.73 -2.42 11.89
CA ASP A 73 -0.68 -1.80 13.20
C ASP A 73 -0.51 -0.30 13.05
N ILE A 74 -1.52 0.46 13.47
CA ILE A 74 -1.52 1.91 13.35
C ILE A 74 -1.50 2.56 14.73
N LYS A 75 -0.37 3.18 15.06
CA LYS A 75 -0.19 3.89 16.31
C LYS A 75 -0.73 5.32 16.24
N ASN A 76 -1.59 5.67 17.19
CA ASN A 76 -2.04 7.03 17.46
C ASN A 76 -1.96 7.33 18.96
N GLY A 77 -0.93 8.08 19.35
CA GLY A 77 -0.63 8.34 20.76
C GLY A 77 -0.24 7.06 21.52
N LYS A 78 -1.07 6.67 22.49
CA LYS A 78 -0.87 5.48 23.34
C LYS A 78 -1.65 4.25 22.85
N VAL A 79 -2.47 4.42 21.82
CA VAL A 79 -3.29 3.34 21.25
C VAL A 79 -2.62 2.83 19.99
N THR A 80 -2.54 1.52 19.84
CA THR A 80 -2.31 0.83 18.57
C THR A 80 -3.64 0.26 18.13
N GLN A 81 -4.01 0.54 16.88
CA GLN A 81 -5.21 0.04 16.25
C GLN A 81 -4.79 -0.90 15.13
N GLU A 82 -5.30 -2.12 15.14
CA GLU A 82 -5.16 -3.05 14.04
C GLU A 82 -6.20 -2.72 12.96
N VAL A 83 -5.75 -2.62 11.71
CA VAL A 83 -6.62 -2.39 10.55
C VAL A 83 -6.37 -3.44 9.48
N GLY A 84 -7.31 -4.36 9.32
CA GLY A 84 -7.28 -5.43 8.32
C GLY A 84 -7.98 -5.04 7.02
N ILE A 85 -7.29 -5.14 5.89
CA ILE A 85 -7.81 -4.86 4.55
C ILE A 85 -7.75 -6.12 3.68
N ASP A 86 -8.87 -6.50 3.07
CA ASP A 86 -8.92 -7.62 2.13
C ASP A 86 -8.01 -7.35 0.91
N ALA A 87 -7.02 -8.21 0.70
CA ALA A 87 -5.97 -8.00 -0.30
C ALA A 87 -6.45 -8.20 -1.75
N LYS A 88 -7.66 -8.71 -1.97
CA LYS A 88 -8.25 -8.90 -3.30
C LYS A 88 -9.33 -7.88 -3.66
N THR A 89 -9.93 -7.24 -2.67
CA THR A 89 -11.09 -6.36 -2.87
C THR A 89 -10.90 -4.96 -2.29
N GLY A 90 -9.94 -4.77 -1.36
CA GLY A 90 -9.76 -3.52 -0.63
C GLY A 90 -10.83 -3.26 0.42
N LYS A 91 -11.66 -4.25 0.74
CA LYS A 91 -12.71 -4.13 1.76
C LYS A 91 -12.07 -4.11 3.15
N LEU A 92 -12.54 -3.24 4.03
CA LEU A 92 -12.21 -3.27 5.46
C LEU A 92 -12.74 -4.57 6.09
N LEU A 93 -11.85 -5.33 6.73
CA LEU A 93 -12.14 -6.56 7.46
C LEU A 93 -12.06 -6.35 8.98
N GLU A 94 -11.11 -5.53 9.43
CA GLU A 94 -10.91 -5.24 10.85
C GLU A 94 -10.57 -3.77 11.08
N ASN A 95 -11.02 -3.26 12.22
CA ASN A 95 -10.66 -1.96 12.77
C ASN A 95 -10.90 -2.01 14.29
N ALA A 96 -9.96 -2.59 15.02
CA ALA A 96 -10.06 -2.78 16.47
C ALA A 96 -8.74 -2.40 17.18
N PRO A 97 -8.77 -2.03 18.48
CA PRO A 97 -7.54 -1.87 19.24
C PRO A 97 -6.74 -3.18 19.25
N GLU A 98 -5.42 -3.05 19.14
CA GLU A 98 -4.48 -4.17 19.16
C GLU A 98 -4.69 -5.06 20.40
N GLY A 99 -4.68 -6.38 20.20
CA GLY A 99 -4.96 -7.35 21.24
C GLY A 99 -3.83 -7.47 22.27
N PRO A 100 -4.05 -8.17 23.40
CA PRO A 100 -2.98 -8.47 24.36
C PRO A 100 -1.95 -9.47 23.82
N ASN A 101 -2.26 -10.16 22.72
CA ASN A 101 -1.35 -11.03 21.98
C ASN A 101 -1.18 -10.44 20.58
N PRO A 102 -0.31 -9.43 20.42
CA PRO A 102 0.04 -8.93 19.09
C PRO A 102 0.74 -10.04 18.31
N ASP A 103 0.49 -10.08 17.01
CA ASP A 103 1.06 -11.06 16.08
C ASP A 103 2.60 -10.92 15.94
#